data_AF-A0A202DIA2-F1
#
_entry.id   AF-A0A202DIA2-F1
#
_cell.length_a   1.000
_cell.length_b   1.000
_cell.length_c   1.000
_cell.angle_alpha   90.00
_cell.angle_beta   90.00
_cell.angle_gamma   90.00
#
_symmetry.space_group_name_H-M   'P 1'
#
loop_
_entity.id
_entity.type
_entity.pdbx_description
1 polymer ?
#
loop_
_entity_poly.entity_id
_entity_poly.type
_entity_poly.pdbx_seq_one_letter_code
_entity_poly.pdbx_strand_id
1 'polypeptide(L)'
;MLMLVYVAFIGISSAAPKAKKDMKWVDVVNRSRTSQDICRAVKERVVYKAEHGDEWQAPEDTWAMKSGDCEDFALCVQEMCREIGQASSVYIISARDDSHQAHAVTVGSIGSKLWVSSNGDYREVWSFDEIKGVMALYWYCSVDNIELKTAPNREERAALGDRAAKVGNVTTSSKWVDSVKYIDETPKWADVPQYVEDVR
;
A
#
# COMPACT_ATOMS: atom_id res chain seq x y z
N MET A 1 29.63 -46.43 26.67
CA MET A 1 29.88 -46.30 25.21
C MET A 1 29.36 -44.93 24.79
N LEU A 2 30.23 -43.92 24.74
CA LEU A 2 29.87 -42.54 24.38
C LEU A 2 29.95 -42.37 22.86
N MET A 3 28.87 -41.91 22.24
CA MET A 3 28.81 -41.63 20.80
C MET A 3 29.11 -40.15 20.58
N LEU A 4 30.28 -39.83 20.04
CA LEU A 4 30.63 -38.49 19.58
C LEU A 4 29.92 -38.22 18.24
N VAL A 5 28.99 -37.27 18.23
CA VAL A 5 28.37 -36.75 17.00
C VAL A 5 29.23 -35.58 16.50
N TYR A 6 29.91 -35.80 15.38
CA TYR A 6 30.66 -34.77 14.67
C TYR A 6 29.68 -33.90 13.86
N VAL A 7 29.46 -32.65 14.27
CA VAL A 7 28.71 -31.67 13.48
C VAL A 7 29.70 -30.94 12.57
N ALA A 8 29.70 -31.29 11.29
CA ALA A 8 30.47 -30.58 10.28
C ALA A 8 29.86 -29.19 10.04
N PHE A 9 30.57 -28.14 10.44
CA PHE A 9 30.24 -26.77 10.08
C PHE A 9 30.54 -26.55 8.59
N ILE A 10 29.50 -26.63 7.77
CA ILE A 10 29.58 -26.19 6.37
C ILE A 10 29.63 -24.66 6.41
N GLY A 11 30.81 -24.11 6.13
CA GLY A 11 31.02 -22.66 6.05
C GLY A 11 30.21 -22.06 4.91
N ILE A 12 29.03 -21.52 5.21
CA ILE A 12 28.24 -20.74 4.27
C ILE A 12 28.94 -19.38 4.13
N SER A 13 29.76 -19.23 3.09
CA SER A 13 30.33 -17.93 2.73
C SER A 13 29.20 -17.01 2.28
N SER A 14 28.80 -16.09 3.16
CA SER A 14 27.84 -15.03 2.86
C SER A 14 28.48 -14.01 1.92
N ALA A 15 28.34 -14.20 0.61
CA ALA A 15 28.69 -13.17 -0.35
C ALA A 15 27.88 -11.90 -0.06
N ALA A 16 28.56 -10.76 0.08
CA ALA A 16 27.91 -9.48 0.30
C ALA A 16 26.87 -9.21 -0.81
N PRO A 17 25.65 -8.76 -0.47
CA PRO A 17 24.63 -8.49 -1.48
C PRO A 17 25.13 -7.41 -2.44
N LYS A 18 25.06 -7.68 -3.75
CA LYS A 18 25.38 -6.68 -4.77
C LYS A 18 24.45 -5.49 -4.60
N ALA A 19 24.99 -4.27 -4.64
CA ALA A 19 24.21 -3.05 -4.60
C ALA A 19 23.11 -3.12 -5.67
N LYS A 20 21.84 -3.04 -5.25
CA LYS A 20 20.71 -3.04 -6.19
C LYS A 20 20.81 -1.79 -7.05
N LYS A 21 20.75 -1.98 -8.38
CA LYS A 21 20.70 -0.87 -9.34
C LYS A 21 19.51 0.03 -9.00
N ASP A 22 19.75 1.35 -8.93
CA ASP A 22 18.68 2.31 -8.69
C ASP A 22 17.69 2.29 -9.86
N MET A 23 16.49 1.75 -9.64
CA MET A 23 15.45 1.65 -10.66
C MET A 23 14.60 2.93 -10.69
N LYS A 24 14.39 3.48 -11.88
CA LYS A 24 13.49 4.64 -12.07
C LYS A 24 12.04 4.17 -12.02
N TRP A 25 11.14 5.08 -11.64
CA TRP A 25 9.68 4.85 -11.62
C TRP A 25 9.18 4.20 -12.91
N VAL A 26 9.47 4.85 -14.04
CA VAL A 26 9.08 4.40 -15.39
C VAL A 26 9.62 3.01 -15.75
N ASP A 27 10.80 2.65 -15.26
CA ASP A 27 11.37 1.32 -15.51
C ASP A 27 10.59 0.24 -14.76
N VAL A 28 10.13 0.54 -13.54
CA VAL A 28 9.35 -0.39 -12.72
C VAL A 28 7.95 -0.56 -13.28
N VAL A 29 7.26 0.53 -13.61
CA VAL A 29 5.94 0.49 -14.23
C VAL A 29 5.98 -0.31 -15.54
N ASN A 30 6.93 -0.03 -16.44
CA ASN A 30 7.04 -0.70 -17.73
C ASN A 30 7.36 -2.21 -17.63
N ARG A 31 7.98 -2.66 -16.55
CA ARG A 31 8.35 -4.06 -16.33
C ARG A 31 7.30 -4.84 -15.54
N SER A 32 6.48 -4.14 -14.76
CA SER A 32 5.46 -4.76 -13.93
C SER A 32 4.29 -5.23 -14.78
N ARG A 33 3.71 -6.36 -14.38
CA ARG A 33 2.54 -6.95 -15.05
C ARG A 33 1.37 -7.14 -14.10
N THR A 34 1.66 -7.09 -12.79
CA THR A 34 0.69 -7.37 -11.73
C THR A 34 0.85 -6.36 -10.59
N SER A 35 -0.21 -6.18 -9.78
CA SER A 35 -0.16 -5.43 -8.53
C SER A 35 0.88 -6.01 -7.57
N GLN A 36 1.10 -7.33 -7.59
CA GLN A 36 2.15 -7.99 -6.81
C GLN A 36 3.57 -7.52 -7.21
N ASP A 37 3.84 -7.32 -8.50
CA ASP A 37 5.13 -6.79 -8.97
C ASP A 37 5.37 -5.36 -8.44
N ILE A 38 4.32 -4.53 -8.46
CA ILE A 38 4.35 -3.16 -7.94
C ILE A 38 4.58 -3.17 -6.42
N CYS A 39 3.78 -3.93 -5.68
CA CYS A 39 3.90 -4.04 -4.22
C CYS A 39 5.31 -4.48 -3.82
N ARG A 40 5.86 -5.50 -4.51
CA ARG A 40 7.23 -5.96 -4.30
C ARG A 40 8.26 -4.86 -4.61
N ALA A 41 8.11 -4.14 -5.73
CA ALA A 41 9.04 -3.09 -6.10
C ALA A 41 9.04 -1.93 -5.09
N VAL A 42 7.87 -1.53 -4.60
CA VAL A 42 7.72 -0.51 -3.53
C VAL A 42 8.35 -1.02 -2.24
N LYS A 43 8.00 -2.23 -1.79
CA LYS A 43 8.56 -2.85 -0.57
C LYS A 43 10.09 -2.92 -0.58
N GLU A 44 10.68 -3.24 -1.74
CA GLU A 44 12.12 -3.37 -1.88
C GLU A 44 12.88 -2.05 -1.93
N ARG A 45 12.19 -0.94 -2.24
CA ARG A 45 12.80 0.37 -2.48
C ARG A 45 12.50 1.37 -1.36
N VAL A 46 11.24 1.46 -0.93
CA VAL A 46 10.77 2.46 0.01
C VAL A 46 10.98 1.92 1.42
N VAL A 47 11.61 2.72 2.27
CA VAL A 47 11.86 2.39 3.67
C VAL A 47 10.77 3.04 4.53
N TYR A 48 10.09 2.23 5.34
CA TYR A 48 9.12 2.75 6.27
C TYR A 48 9.79 3.68 7.29
N LYS A 49 9.24 4.89 7.45
CA LYS A 49 9.69 5.87 8.42
C LYS A 49 8.47 6.51 9.05
N ALA A 50 8.25 6.29 10.34
CA ALA A 50 7.20 6.98 11.06
C ALA A 50 7.50 8.48 11.10
N GLU A 51 6.54 9.30 10.65
CA GLU A 51 6.65 10.75 10.69
C GLU A 51 5.89 11.34 11.90
N HIS A 52 6.11 12.63 12.17
CA HIS A 52 5.39 13.36 13.20
C HIS A 52 4.40 14.30 12.53
N GLY A 53 3.16 13.84 12.42
CA GLY A 53 2.07 14.52 11.72
C GLY A 53 1.64 13.76 10.47
N ASP A 54 0.42 14.03 10.02
CA ASP A 54 -0.21 13.33 8.89
C ASP A 54 0.02 14.12 7.58
N GLU A 55 1.28 14.32 7.18
CA GLU A 55 1.59 14.95 5.89
C GLU A 55 1.72 13.88 4.80
N TRP A 56 0.70 13.81 3.95
CA TRP A 56 0.65 12.83 2.87
C TRP A 56 1.55 13.27 1.71
N GLN A 57 2.53 12.46 1.34
CA GLN A 57 3.48 12.74 0.27
C GLN A 57 2.96 12.33 -1.11
N ALA A 58 3.54 12.92 -2.15
CA ALA A 58 3.23 12.53 -3.52
C ALA A 58 3.79 11.13 -3.82
N PRO A 59 3.06 10.27 -4.55
CA PRO A 59 3.57 8.97 -4.97
C PRO A 59 5.00 9.02 -5.54
N GLU A 60 5.27 10.01 -6.39
CA GLU A 60 6.55 10.23 -7.03
C GLU A 60 7.63 10.68 -6.04
N ASP A 61 7.26 11.49 -5.05
CA ASP A 61 8.15 11.96 -4.00
C ASP A 61 8.53 10.80 -3.05
N THR A 62 7.55 9.99 -2.62
CA THR A 62 7.80 8.76 -1.84
C THR A 62 8.78 7.83 -2.57
N TRP A 63 8.60 7.65 -3.89
CA TRP A 63 9.49 6.83 -4.70
C TRP A 63 10.89 7.43 -4.88
N ALA A 64 10.99 8.75 -5.04
CA ALA A 64 12.24 9.47 -5.22
C ALA A 64 13.05 9.53 -3.93
N MET A 65 12.41 9.82 -2.80
CA MET A 65 13.01 9.88 -1.47
C MET A 65 13.32 8.50 -0.90
N LYS A 66 12.66 7.45 -1.40
CA LYS A 66 12.80 6.06 -0.93
C LYS A 66 12.40 5.91 0.53
N SER A 67 11.50 6.75 1.01
CA SER A 67 10.95 6.70 2.37
C SER A 67 9.55 7.28 2.40
N GLY A 68 8.76 6.82 3.39
CA GLY A 68 7.43 7.32 3.71
C GLY A 68 6.82 6.48 4.83
N ASP A 69 5.65 6.86 5.31
CA ASP A 69 4.84 6.08 6.25
C ASP A 69 3.69 5.34 5.55
N CYS A 70 2.64 4.96 6.26
CA CYS A 70 1.66 4.02 5.73
C CYS A 70 0.86 4.59 4.55
N GLU A 71 0.47 5.86 4.60
CA GLU A 71 -0.26 6.56 3.55
C GLU A 71 0.59 6.75 2.29
N ASP A 72 1.85 7.08 2.46
CA ASP A 72 2.80 7.30 1.38
C ASP A 72 3.00 6.01 0.58
N PHE A 73 3.17 4.89 1.28
CA PHE A 73 3.23 3.58 0.64
C PHE A 73 1.94 3.26 -0.10
N ALA A 74 0.79 3.50 0.53
CA ALA A 74 -0.51 3.17 -0.06
C ALA A 74 -0.78 3.96 -1.34
N LEU A 75 -0.42 5.24 -1.36
CA LEU A 75 -0.54 6.11 -2.54
C LEU A 75 0.46 5.74 -3.63
N CYS A 76 1.72 5.47 -3.25
CA CYS A 76 2.75 5.03 -4.19
C CYS A 76 2.32 3.76 -4.93
N VAL A 77 1.81 2.76 -4.20
CA VAL A 77 1.29 1.52 -4.80
C VAL A 77 0.05 1.77 -5.65
N GLN A 78 -0.90 2.59 -5.18
CA GLN A 78 -2.13 2.90 -5.93
C GLN A 78 -1.81 3.53 -7.28
N GLU A 79 -0.94 4.55 -7.29
CA GLU A 79 -0.61 5.31 -8.50
C GLU A 79 0.16 4.46 -9.51
N MET A 80 1.13 3.66 -9.05
CA MET A 80 1.80 2.70 -9.92
C MET A 80 0.87 1.63 -10.49
N CYS A 81 -0.08 1.12 -9.69
CA CYS A 81 -1.10 0.19 -10.17
C CYS A 81 -1.98 0.84 -11.25
N ARG A 82 -2.37 2.11 -11.05
CA ARG A 82 -3.14 2.89 -12.02
C ARG A 82 -2.41 2.99 -13.36
N GLU A 83 -1.10 3.25 -13.36
CA GLU A 83 -0.30 3.34 -14.59
C GLU A 83 -0.20 2.02 -15.36
N ILE A 84 -0.25 0.87 -14.68
CA ILE A 84 -0.33 -0.45 -15.35
C ILE A 84 -1.76 -0.90 -15.65
N GLY A 85 -2.75 -0.01 -15.51
CA GLY A 85 -4.16 -0.29 -15.82
C GLY A 85 -4.88 -1.13 -14.77
N GLN A 86 -4.38 -1.18 -13.53
CA GLN A 86 -5.01 -1.90 -12.42
C GLN A 86 -5.69 -0.93 -11.45
N ALA A 87 -7.01 -1.03 -11.37
CA ALA A 87 -7.80 -0.22 -10.44
C ALA A 87 -7.54 -0.62 -8.98
N SER A 88 -7.35 0.37 -8.13
CA SER A 88 -7.21 0.20 -6.69
C SER A 88 -7.61 1.46 -5.92
N SER A 89 -7.87 1.32 -4.63
CA SER A 89 -8.26 2.39 -3.72
C SER A 89 -7.47 2.30 -2.43
N VAL A 90 -7.18 3.45 -1.81
CA VAL A 90 -6.59 3.50 -0.48
C VAL A 90 -7.70 3.40 0.57
N TYR A 91 -7.47 2.57 1.58
CA TYR A 91 -8.34 2.42 2.74
C TYR A 91 -7.55 2.76 4.00
N ILE A 92 -8.21 3.44 4.92
CA ILE A 92 -7.73 3.67 6.28
C ILE A 92 -8.35 2.62 7.20
N ILE A 93 -7.48 1.93 7.93
CA ILE A 93 -7.83 0.90 8.89
C ILE A 93 -7.57 1.47 10.27
N SER A 94 -8.51 1.33 11.20
CA SER A 94 -8.34 1.80 12.58
C SER A 94 -8.95 0.81 13.56
N ALA A 95 -8.43 0.81 14.78
CA ALA A 95 -9.08 0.13 15.90
C ALA A 95 -10.24 1.00 16.41
N ARG A 96 -11.37 0.39 16.80
CA ARG A 96 -12.55 1.14 17.30
C ARG A 96 -12.35 1.72 18.69
N ASP A 97 -11.46 1.14 19.46
CA ASP A 97 -11.08 1.55 20.81
C ASP A 97 -9.87 2.50 20.84
N ASP A 98 -9.43 2.97 19.67
CA ASP A 98 -8.26 3.84 19.50
C ASP A 98 -6.95 3.25 20.07
N SER A 99 -6.87 1.92 20.26
CA SER A 99 -5.69 1.25 20.82
C SER A 99 -4.50 1.22 19.85
N HIS A 100 -4.75 1.51 18.57
CA HIS A 100 -3.76 1.50 17.50
C HIS A 100 -3.89 2.76 16.64
N GLN A 101 -2.76 3.26 16.16
CA GLN A 101 -2.75 4.30 15.14
C GLN A 101 -3.45 3.79 13.88
N ALA A 102 -4.16 4.69 13.19
CA ALA A 102 -4.74 4.38 11.90
C ALA A 102 -3.64 3.96 10.91
N HIS A 103 -3.95 3.03 10.02
CA HIS A 103 -3.02 2.45 9.08
C HIS A 103 -3.61 2.45 7.68
N ALA A 104 -2.91 3.04 6.72
CA ALA A 104 -3.34 3.08 5.34
C ALA A 104 -2.88 1.84 4.58
N VAL A 105 -3.77 1.31 3.73
CA VAL A 105 -3.49 0.17 2.84
C VAL A 105 -4.02 0.45 1.44
N THR A 106 -3.43 -0.16 0.42
CA THR A 106 -4.00 -0.19 -0.93
C THR A 106 -4.80 -1.46 -1.11
N VAL A 107 -6.02 -1.36 -1.64
CA VAL A 107 -6.87 -2.52 -1.96
C VAL A 107 -7.30 -2.44 -3.41
N GLY A 108 -7.20 -3.55 -4.14
CA GLY A 108 -7.75 -3.68 -5.48
C GLY A 108 -8.40 -5.04 -5.70
N SER A 109 -8.92 -5.27 -6.90
CA SER A 109 -9.55 -6.53 -7.30
C SER A 109 -8.68 -7.30 -8.30
N ILE A 110 -8.73 -8.62 -8.23
CA ILE A 110 -8.15 -9.53 -9.23
C ILE A 110 -9.09 -10.72 -9.45
N GLY A 111 -9.81 -10.72 -10.57
CA GLY A 111 -10.88 -11.71 -10.81
C GLY A 111 -11.98 -11.59 -9.75
N SER A 112 -12.29 -12.72 -9.10
CA SER A 112 -13.26 -12.81 -7.98
C SER A 112 -12.66 -12.51 -6.60
N LYS A 113 -11.36 -12.23 -6.53
CA LYS A 113 -10.64 -11.93 -5.29
C LYS A 113 -10.36 -10.45 -5.13
N LEU A 114 -10.09 -10.07 -3.90
CA LEU A 114 -9.44 -8.82 -3.56
C LEU A 114 -7.94 -9.07 -3.34
N TRP A 115 -7.16 -8.00 -3.40
CA TRP A 115 -5.80 -7.98 -2.88
C TRP A 115 -5.60 -6.76 -2.01
N VAL A 116 -4.73 -6.88 -1.01
CA VAL A 116 -4.35 -5.80 -0.11
C VAL A 116 -2.83 -5.65 -0.08
N SER A 117 -2.37 -4.39 -0.10
CA SER A 117 -0.99 -3.99 0.12
C SER A 117 -0.87 -3.22 1.43
N SER A 118 -0.03 -3.69 2.34
CA SER A 118 0.30 -3.02 3.60
C SER A 118 1.80 -2.74 3.63
N ASN A 119 2.21 -1.47 3.47
CA ASN A 119 3.63 -1.10 3.34
C ASN A 119 4.38 -1.89 2.25
N GLY A 120 3.69 -2.19 1.14
CA GLY A 120 4.22 -2.99 0.03
C GLY A 120 4.13 -4.51 0.22
N ASP A 121 3.68 -5.01 1.37
CA ASP A 121 3.35 -6.43 1.54
C ASP A 121 2.03 -6.77 0.85
N TYR A 122 2.11 -7.66 -0.14
CA TYR A 122 0.97 -8.11 -0.94
C TYR A 122 0.31 -9.36 -0.36
N ARG A 123 -1.03 -9.36 -0.28
CA ARG A 123 -1.83 -10.57 -0.01
C ARG A 123 -3.10 -10.59 -0.84
N GLU A 124 -3.47 -11.75 -1.36
CA GLU A 124 -4.79 -12.02 -1.90
C GLU A 124 -5.75 -12.43 -0.78
N VAL A 125 -7.00 -11.99 -0.87
CA VAL A 125 -8.08 -12.24 0.08
C VAL A 125 -9.41 -12.36 -0.65
N TRP A 126 -10.40 -13.00 -0.05
CA TRP A 126 -11.72 -13.21 -0.63
C TRP A 126 -12.73 -12.12 -0.29
N SER A 127 -12.47 -11.33 0.75
CA SER A 127 -13.42 -10.32 1.23
C SER A 127 -12.75 -9.22 2.04
N PHE A 128 -13.48 -8.13 2.29
CA PHE A 128 -13.04 -7.08 3.22
C PHE A 128 -12.94 -7.57 4.66
N ASP A 129 -13.71 -8.57 5.07
CA ASP A 129 -13.58 -9.14 6.42
C ASP A 129 -12.28 -9.95 6.58
N GLU A 130 -11.79 -10.59 5.52
CA GLU A 130 -10.45 -11.17 5.52
C GLU A 130 -9.35 -10.10 5.61
N ILE A 131 -9.53 -8.93 4.97
CA ILE A 131 -8.60 -7.80 5.16
C ILE A 131 -8.54 -7.39 6.63
N LYS A 132 -9.70 -7.25 7.29
CA LYS A 132 -9.75 -7.00 8.75
C LYS A 132 -9.06 -8.11 9.53
N GLY A 133 -9.22 -9.37 9.14
CA GLY A 133 -8.52 -10.52 9.71
C GLY A 133 -6.99 -10.41 9.62
N VAL A 134 -6.46 -10.02 8.45
CA VAL A 134 -5.02 -9.79 8.27
C VAL A 134 -4.51 -8.68 9.20
N MET A 135 -5.28 -7.59 9.35
CA MET A 135 -4.90 -6.46 10.21
C MET A 135 -5.04 -6.77 11.70
N ALA A 136 -6.09 -7.49 12.10
CA ALA A 136 -6.29 -7.95 13.46
C ALA A 136 -5.14 -8.85 13.93
N LEU A 137 -4.63 -9.71 13.05
CA LEU A 137 -3.42 -10.50 13.31
C LEU A 137 -2.17 -9.63 13.44
N TYR A 138 -2.05 -8.58 12.63
CA TYR A 138 -0.92 -7.65 12.69
C TYR A 138 -0.89 -6.84 14.00
N TRP A 139 -2.06 -6.45 14.50
CA TRP A 139 -2.22 -5.66 15.73
C TRP A 139 -2.49 -6.48 17.00
N TYR A 140 -2.59 -7.80 16.89
CA TYR A 140 -2.95 -8.68 18.01
C TYR A 140 -4.27 -8.30 18.71
N CYS A 141 -5.30 -7.98 17.91
CA CYS A 141 -6.63 -7.62 18.43
C CYS A 141 -7.76 -8.45 17.77
N SER A 142 -9.02 -8.21 18.18
CA SER A 142 -10.19 -8.86 17.57
C SER A 142 -10.53 -8.24 16.22
N VAL A 143 -11.00 -9.06 15.28
CA VAL A 143 -11.53 -8.60 13.98
C VAL A 143 -12.69 -7.60 14.15
N ASP A 144 -13.52 -7.80 15.18
CA ASP A 144 -14.65 -6.90 15.47
C ASP A 144 -14.20 -5.51 15.91
N ASN A 145 -12.95 -5.40 16.39
CA ASN A 145 -12.35 -4.13 16.77
C ASN A 145 -11.77 -3.36 15.56
N ILE A 146 -11.78 -3.95 14.35
CA ILE A 146 -11.24 -3.29 13.15
C ILE A 146 -12.35 -2.57 12.39
N GLU A 147 -12.12 -1.31 12.09
CA GLU A 147 -12.91 -0.51 11.17
C GLU A 147 -12.11 -0.23 9.89
N LEU A 148 -12.80 -0.24 8.75
CA LEU A 148 -12.24 0.04 7.44
C LEU A 148 -13.02 1.20 6.81
N LYS A 149 -12.32 2.26 6.41
CA LYS A 149 -12.89 3.42 5.73
C LYS A 149 -12.13 3.69 4.45
N THR A 150 -12.81 4.05 3.37
CA THR A 150 -12.11 4.52 2.17
C THR A 150 -11.41 5.84 2.50
N ALA A 151 -10.15 5.98 2.10
CA ALA A 151 -9.47 7.26 2.22
C ALA A 151 -10.14 8.29 1.29
N PRO A 152 -10.19 9.58 1.69
CA PRO A 152 -10.69 10.62 0.83
C PRO A 152 -9.92 10.64 -0.49
N ASN A 153 -10.63 10.82 -1.60
CA ASN A 153 -10.03 10.92 -2.92
C ASN A 153 -9.15 12.18 -3.04
N ARG A 154 -8.45 12.36 -4.16
CA ARG A 154 -7.55 13.52 -4.34
C ARG A 154 -8.27 14.87 -4.21
N GLU A 155 -9.49 14.99 -4.75
CA GLU A 155 -10.27 16.23 -4.69
C GLU A 155 -10.77 16.51 -3.28
N GLU A 156 -11.26 15.49 -2.59
CA GLU A 156 -11.67 15.55 -1.19
C GLU A 156 -10.50 15.97 -0.29
N ARG A 157 -9.30 15.42 -0.53
CA ARG A 157 -8.09 15.79 0.20
C ARG A 157 -7.66 17.23 -0.08
N ALA A 158 -7.69 17.68 -1.34
CA ALA A 158 -7.41 19.06 -1.69
C ALA A 158 -8.39 20.03 -0.99
N ALA A 159 -9.68 19.69 -0.97
CA ALA A 159 -10.70 20.47 -0.28
C ALA A 159 -10.53 20.48 1.26
N LEU A 160 -10.04 19.38 1.84
CA LEU A 160 -9.69 19.30 3.27
C LEU A 160 -8.45 20.15 3.60
N GLY A 161 -7.43 20.14 2.74
CA GLY A 161 -6.24 20.99 2.87
C GLY A 161 -6.61 22.48 2.85
N ASP A 162 -7.44 22.90 1.90
CA ASP A 162 -7.94 24.28 1.81
C ASP A 162 -8.74 24.71 3.06
N ARG A 163 -9.49 23.77 3.67
CA ARG A 163 -10.18 24.00 4.93
C ARG A 163 -9.20 24.14 6.10
N ALA A 164 -8.21 23.27 6.21
CA ALA A 164 -7.20 23.32 7.27
C ALA A 164 -6.37 24.62 7.20
N ALA A 165 -6.00 25.05 5.99
CA ALA A 165 -5.31 26.31 5.75
C ALA A 165 -6.15 27.53 6.18
N LYS A 166 -7.47 27.51 5.95
CA LYS A 166 -8.40 28.57 6.38
C LYS A 166 -8.62 28.64 7.90
N VAL A 167 -8.45 27.51 8.60
CA VAL A 167 -8.59 27.44 10.07
C VAL A 167 -7.28 27.83 10.78
N GLY A 168 -6.21 28.14 10.03
CA GLY A 168 -5.00 28.76 10.56
C GLY A 168 -4.05 27.83 11.32
N ASN A 169 -4.20 26.50 11.18
CA ASN A 169 -3.45 25.52 11.98
C ASN A 169 -2.57 24.54 11.19
N VAL A 170 -2.49 24.59 9.85
CA VAL A 170 -1.60 23.69 9.08
C VAL A 170 -1.06 24.40 7.83
N THR A 171 0.27 24.43 7.66
CA THR A 171 0.94 24.77 6.40
C THR A 171 0.99 23.53 5.51
N THR A 172 0.00 23.33 4.63
CA THR A 172 0.11 22.36 3.54
C THR A 172 0.87 23.00 2.38
N SER A 173 1.97 22.40 1.90
CA SER A 173 2.73 22.95 0.78
C SER A 173 1.94 22.85 -0.53
N SER A 174 1.82 23.98 -1.24
CA SER A 174 0.90 24.21 -2.37
C SER A 174 1.34 23.63 -3.72
N LYS A 175 2.21 22.62 -3.76
CA LYS A 175 2.83 22.13 -5.01
C LYS A 175 2.00 21.10 -5.80
N TRP A 176 0.77 20.82 -5.38
CA TRP A 176 0.02 19.65 -5.84
C TRP A 176 -0.83 19.81 -7.10
N VAL A 177 -1.01 21.02 -7.63
CA VAL A 177 -2.16 21.29 -8.54
C VAL A 177 -1.85 21.24 -10.04
N ASP A 178 -0.59 21.28 -10.48
CA ASP A 178 -0.31 21.65 -11.88
C ASP A 178 0.07 20.54 -12.87
N SER A 179 0.09 19.26 -12.48
CA SER A 179 0.40 18.18 -13.44
C SER A 179 -0.50 16.96 -13.25
N VAL A 180 -1.17 16.60 -14.34
CA VAL A 180 -1.91 15.35 -14.67
C VAL A 180 -3.37 15.66 -15.05
N LYS A 181 -3.78 15.19 -16.23
CA LYS A 181 -5.17 15.22 -16.72
C LYS A 181 -5.89 13.98 -16.20
N TYR A 182 -7.06 14.12 -15.59
CA TYR A 182 -7.77 13.05 -14.89
C TYR A 182 -8.92 12.45 -15.68
N ILE A 183 -9.13 11.14 -15.48
CA ILE A 183 -10.34 10.39 -15.82
C ILE A 183 -11.03 10.11 -14.48
N ASP A 184 -12.22 10.66 -14.33
CA ASP A 184 -13.02 10.73 -13.11
C ASP A 184 -13.95 9.51 -13.02
N GLU A 185 -13.43 8.36 -12.57
CA GLU A 185 -14.29 7.22 -12.25
C GLU A 185 -13.77 6.47 -11.00
N THR A 186 -14.38 6.74 -9.85
CA THR A 186 -14.36 5.79 -8.74
C THR A 186 -15.08 4.52 -9.22
N PRO A 187 -14.46 3.32 -9.17
CA PRO A 187 -15.14 2.12 -9.63
C PRO A 187 -16.42 1.89 -8.82
N LYS A 188 -17.58 1.93 -9.48
CA LYS A 188 -18.82 1.44 -8.88
C LYS A 188 -18.75 -0.08 -8.86
N TRP A 189 -18.29 -0.64 -7.76
CA TRP A 189 -18.15 -2.08 -7.55
C TRP A 189 -19.47 -2.87 -7.70
N ALA A 190 -20.61 -2.17 -7.68
CA ALA A 190 -21.93 -2.74 -7.95
C ALA A 190 -22.14 -3.17 -9.42
N ASP A 191 -21.32 -2.69 -10.36
CA ASP A 191 -21.48 -2.93 -11.80
C ASP A 191 -20.45 -3.92 -12.38
N VAL A 192 -19.57 -4.50 -11.57
CA VAL A 192 -18.68 -5.59 -12.02
C VAL A 192 -19.55 -6.84 -12.18
N PRO A 193 -19.73 -7.39 -13.40
CA PRO A 193 -20.52 -8.58 -13.59
C PRO A 193 -19.94 -9.69 -12.71
N GLN A 194 -20.78 -10.30 -11.86
CA GLN A 194 -20.45 -11.59 -11.27
C GLN A 194 -20.25 -12.56 -12.42
N TYR A 195 -18.99 -12.81 -12.80
CA TYR A 195 -18.67 -13.84 -13.76
C TYR A 195 -19.03 -15.18 -13.11
N VAL A 196 -20.18 -15.71 -13.51
CA VAL A 196 -20.59 -17.08 -13.22
C VAL A 196 -19.59 -17.98 -13.97
N GLU A 197 -18.84 -18.77 -13.22
CA GLU A 197 -17.95 -19.79 -13.76
C GLU A 197 -18.78 -20.85 -14.48
N ASP A 198 -18.93 -20.71 -15.80
CA ASP A 198 -19.21 -21.82 -16.69
C ASP A 198 -17.89 -22.19 -17.39
N VAL A 199 -17.05 -22.93 -16.67
CA VAL A 199 -15.99 -23.75 -17.29
C VAL A 199 -16.21 -25.19 -16.82
N ARG A 200 -16.66 -26.00 -17.78
CA ARG A 200 -16.90 -27.45 -17.68
C ARG A 200 -15.62 -28.23 -17.42
#